data_AF-A0A8S1AJ37-F1
#
_entry.id   AF-A0A8S1AJ37-F1
#
_cell.length_a   1.000
_cell.length_b   1.000
_cell.length_c   1.000
_cell.angle_alpha   90.00
_cell.angle_beta   90.00
_cell.angle_gamma   90.00
#
_symmetry.space_group_name_H-M   'P 1'
#
loop_
_entity.id
_entity.type
_entity.pdbx_description
1 polymer ?
#
loop_
_entity_poly.entity_id
_entity_poly.type
_entity_poly.pdbx_seq_one_letter_code
_entity_poly.pdbx_strand_id
1 'polypeptide(L)'
;MLKVFVLLIILSYASPCERFTFEEDFDELFSTGLGFCSFIDGTWVIGTFESMNMEGFHERSTQFIYPNEQTSCVSSPAFDMDPGGIIEVNIFMTNHVANDLIQVMVLEGYAEVGIATQWGHDFAGGYGTIQITIVKSSPFRGVVSIIF
;
A
#
# COMPACT_ATOMS: atom_id res chain seq x y z
N MET A 1 -14.72 -16.83 1.99
CA MET A 1 -13.31 -16.61 1.60
C MET A 1 -13.13 -15.11 1.57
N LEU A 2 -12.33 -14.56 2.50
CA LEU A 2 -12.13 -13.12 2.63
C LEU A 2 -11.37 -12.63 1.39
N LYS A 3 -11.78 -11.50 0.83
CA LYS A 3 -11.33 -10.97 -0.45
C LYS A 3 -11.02 -9.49 -0.25
N VAL A 4 -9.90 -9.20 0.38
CA VAL A 4 -9.36 -7.85 0.61
C VAL A 4 -8.33 -7.59 -0.46
N PHE A 5 -8.35 -6.46 -1.16
CA PHE A 5 -7.38 -6.17 -2.22
C PHE A 5 -6.77 -4.80 -2.02
N VAL A 6 -5.45 -4.72 -2.06
CA VAL A 6 -4.72 -3.45 -1.99
C VAL A 6 -4.00 -3.24 -3.31
N LEU A 7 -4.22 -2.08 -3.92
CA LEU A 7 -3.49 -1.61 -5.10
C LEU A 7 -2.64 -0.39 -4.70
N LEU A 8 -1.38 -0.60 -4.35
CA LEU A 8 -0.48 0.52 -4.11
C LEU A 8 -0.25 1.29 -5.43
N ILE A 9 -0.61 2.58 -5.45
CA ILE A 9 -0.13 3.52 -6.48
C ILE A 9 0.36 4.75 -5.73
N ILE A 10 1.65 4.75 -5.37
CA ILE A 10 2.28 5.92 -4.81
C ILE A 10 2.33 7.00 -5.90
N LEU A 11 1.83 8.20 -5.59
CA LEU A 11 1.86 9.37 -6.46
C LEU A 11 2.51 10.53 -5.71
N SER A 12 3.84 10.58 -5.67
CA SER A 12 4.53 11.74 -5.11
C SER A 12 4.39 12.94 -6.06
N TYR A 13 3.76 14.05 -5.63
CA TYR A 13 3.71 15.29 -6.43
C TYR A 13 5.03 16.07 -6.43
N ALA A 14 6.16 15.35 -6.50
CA ALA A 14 7.48 15.90 -6.74
C ALA A 14 8.01 15.26 -8.01
N SER A 15 8.24 16.08 -9.04
CA SER A 15 8.72 15.58 -10.33
C SER A 15 10.11 14.94 -10.16
N PRO A 16 10.31 13.69 -10.63
CA PRO A 16 9.30 12.77 -11.19
C PRO A 16 8.55 11.96 -10.12
N CYS A 17 7.22 11.84 -10.27
CA CYS A 17 6.38 11.01 -9.41
C CYS A 17 6.84 9.55 -9.48
N GLU A 18 7.25 8.97 -8.35
CA GLU A 18 7.60 7.55 -8.30
C GLU A 18 6.34 6.70 -8.17
N ARG A 19 6.05 5.90 -9.20
CA ARG A 19 4.90 5.00 -9.25
C ARG A 19 5.37 3.56 -9.13
N PHE A 20 4.95 2.91 -8.06
CA PHE A 20 5.08 1.46 -7.92
C PHE A 20 3.78 0.80 -8.36
N THR A 21 3.91 -0.28 -9.12
CA THR A 21 2.80 -1.16 -9.49
C THR A 21 3.15 -2.58 -9.11
N PHE A 22 2.20 -3.49 -9.24
CA PHE A 22 2.43 -4.91 -8.96
C PHE A 22 2.54 -5.75 -10.22
N GLU A 23 2.64 -5.10 -11.39
CA GLU A 23 2.63 -5.78 -12.69
C GLU A 23 3.97 -6.49 -12.98
N GLU A 24 5.07 -6.00 -12.41
CA GLU A 24 6.43 -6.48 -12.65
C GLU A 24 7.24 -6.45 -11.35
N ASP A 25 8.13 -7.44 -11.18
CA ASP A 25 9.18 -7.51 -10.15
C ASP A 25 8.71 -7.34 -8.70
N PHE A 26 7.46 -7.70 -8.36
CA PHE A 26 6.93 -7.55 -6.99
C PHE A 26 7.82 -8.21 -5.95
N ASP A 27 8.16 -9.49 -6.13
CA ASP A 27 8.97 -10.26 -5.17
C ASP A 27 10.42 -9.76 -5.05
N GLU A 28 10.89 -8.96 -6.03
CA GLU A 28 12.24 -8.40 -6.03
C GLU A 28 12.28 -6.98 -5.44
N LEU A 29 11.26 -6.18 -5.72
CA LEU A 29 11.16 -4.77 -5.31
C LEU A 29 10.59 -4.62 -3.91
N PHE A 30 9.57 -5.40 -3.59
CA PHE A 30 8.86 -5.29 -2.33
C PHE A 30 9.43 -6.26 -1.30
N SER A 31 9.53 -5.80 -0.06
CA SER A 31 10.21 -6.56 1.00
C SER A 31 9.39 -6.63 2.26
N THR A 32 9.36 -7.81 2.87
CA THR A 32 8.95 -8.01 4.27
C THR A 32 10.10 -7.66 5.23
N GLY A 33 11.33 -7.49 4.77
CA GLY A 33 12.50 -7.25 5.62
C GLY A 33 12.85 -5.78 5.89
N LEU A 34 12.05 -4.83 5.37
CA LEU A 34 12.33 -3.40 5.47
C LEU A 34 11.29 -2.67 6.32
N GLY A 35 11.75 -1.64 7.04
CA GLY A 35 10.87 -0.78 7.84
C GLY A 35 10.14 -1.55 8.93
N PHE A 36 8.84 -1.31 9.10
CA PHE A 36 8.02 -1.97 10.10
C PHE A 36 7.76 -3.45 9.78
N CYS A 37 7.80 -3.82 8.49
CA CYS A 37 7.52 -5.20 8.08
C CYS A 37 8.56 -6.20 8.57
N SER A 38 9.78 -5.78 8.96
CA SER A 38 10.82 -6.68 9.46
C SER A 38 10.43 -7.44 10.75
N PHE A 39 9.31 -7.06 11.37
CA PHE A 39 8.75 -7.68 12.57
C PHE A 39 7.48 -8.51 12.29
N ILE A 40 7.07 -8.66 11.03
CA ILE A 40 5.86 -9.35 10.60
C ILE A 40 6.23 -10.41 9.56
N ASP A 41 5.96 -11.68 9.88
CA ASP A 41 6.31 -12.82 9.02
C ASP A 41 5.35 -13.00 7.83
N GLY A 42 4.13 -12.47 7.92
CA GLY A 42 3.13 -12.61 6.87
C GLY A 42 3.40 -11.70 5.68
N THR A 43 3.39 -12.29 4.48
CA THR A 43 3.50 -11.55 3.22
C THR A 43 2.14 -11.40 2.54
N TRP A 44 2.06 -10.37 1.70
CA TRP A 44 0.99 -10.20 0.73
C TRP A 44 1.14 -11.19 -0.43
N VAL A 45 0.02 -11.54 -1.06
CA VAL A 45 -0.04 -12.47 -2.20
C VAL A 45 -0.48 -11.71 -3.44
N ILE A 46 0.12 -12.04 -4.59
CA ILE A 46 -0.28 -11.47 -5.89
C ILE A 46 -1.54 -12.19 -6.41
N GLY A 47 -2.49 -11.42 -6.91
CA GLY A 47 -3.64 -11.92 -7.67
C GLY A 47 -3.91 -11.08 -8.91
N THR A 48 -4.93 -11.46 -9.69
CA THR A 48 -5.30 -10.77 -10.93
C THR A 48 -6.74 -10.25 -10.89
N PHE A 49 -6.98 -9.06 -11.44
CA PHE A 49 -8.34 -8.49 -11.53
C PHE A 49 -9.30 -9.41 -12.31
N GLU A 50 -8.80 -10.10 -13.32
CA GLU A 50 -9.55 -11.10 -14.09
C GLU A 50 -10.06 -12.26 -13.22
N SER A 51 -9.25 -12.78 -12.28
CA SER A 51 -9.65 -13.86 -11.37
C SER A 51 -10.86 -13.50 -10.48
N MET A 52 -11.19 -12.22 -10.42
CA MET A 52 -12.29 -11.67 -9.65
C MET A 52 -13.44 -11.15 -10.48
N ASN A 53 -13.33 -11.19 -11.81
CA ASN A 53 -14.27 -10.53 -12.72
C ASN A 53 -14.44 -9.03 -12.36
N MET A 54 -13.32 -8.37 -12.08
CA MET A 54 -13.25 -6.94 -11.79
C MET A 54 -12.41 -6.22 -12.83
N GLU A 55 -12.70 -4.94 -13.04
CA GLU A 55 -11.84 -4.07 -13.83
C GLU A 55 -10.69 -3.54 -12.95
N GLY A 56 -9.50 -3.40 -13.54
CA GLY A 56 -8.39 -2.73 -12.86
C GLY A 56 -8.70 -1.23 -12.68
N PHE A 57 -7.99 -0.58 -11.74
CA PHE A 57 -8.07 0.87 -11.57
C PHE A 57 -7.54 1.65 -12.78
N HIS A 58 -6.81 0.98 -13.66
CA HIS A 58 -6.27 1.50 -14.90
C HIS A 58 -6.31 0.40 -15.97
N GLU A 59 -6.43 0.77 -17.24
CA GLU A 59 -6.40 -0.16 -18.40
C GLU A 59 -5.15 -1.05 -18.49
N ARG A 60 -4.09 -0.72 -17.74
CA ARG A 60 -2.82 -1.44 -17.71
C ARG A 60 -2.60 -2.18 -16.39
N SER A 61 -3.54 -2.06 -15.44
CA SER A 61 -3.46 -2.74 -14.16
C SER A 61 -4.16 -4.08 -14.27
N THR A 62 -3.38 -5.15 -14.32
CA THR A 62 -3.87 -6.53 -14.41
C THR A 62 -3.71 -7.28 -13.08
N GLN A 63 -2.79 -6.82 -12.24
CA GLN A 63 -2.41 -7.44 -10.98
C GLN A 63 -2.71 -6.56 -9.76
N PHE A 64 -2.92 -7.21 -8.62
CA PHE A 64 -3.06 -6.57 -7.31
C PHE A 64 -2.38 -7.43 -6.26
N ILE A 65 -2.24 -6.89 -5.04
CA ILE A 65 -1.90 -7.71 -3.87
C ILE A 65 -3.08 -7.85 -2.93
N TYR A 66 -3.13 -8.95 -2.19
CA TYR A 66 -4.10 -9.21 -1.13
C TYR A 66 -3.44 -9.84 0.08
N PRO A 67 -3.96 -9.61 1.29
CA PRO A 67 -3.38 -10.20 2.49
C PRO A 67 -3.66 -11.71 2.51
N ASN A 68 -2.79 -12.47 3.15
CA ASN A 68 -3.08 -13.86 3.47
C ASN A 68 -4.01 -13.97 4.71
N GLU A 69 -4.33 -15.17 5.18
CA GLU A 69 -5.18 -15.39 6.37
C GLU A 69 -4.57 -14.88 7.70
N GLN A 70 -3.29 -14.47 7.70
CA GLN A 70 -2.54 -13.87 8.79
C GLN A 70 -2.23 -12.40 8.51
N THR A 71 -1.80 -11.65 9.55
CA THR A 71 -1.30 -10.28 9.41
C THR A 71 -0.26 -10.20 8.32
N SER A 72 -0.50 -9.37 7.31
CA SER A 72 0.33 -9.28 6.11
C SER A 72 0.99 -7.91 6.05
N CYS A 73 2.31 -7.88 5.82
CA CYS A 73 3.07 -6.65 5.69
C CYS A 73 3.90 -6.66 4.42
N VAL A 74 3.98 -5.51 3.74
CA VAL A 74 4.92 -5.33 2.66
C VAL A 74 5.44 -3.89 2.61
N SER A 75 6.73 -3.71 2.38
CA SER A 75 7.36 -2.40 2.21
C SER A 75 7.80 -2.19 0.77
N SER A 76 7.60 -0.97 0.26
CA SER A 76 8.15 -0.53 -1.03
C SER A 76 9.68 -0.50 -1.02
N PRO A 77 10.32 -0.42 -2.20
CA PRO A 77 11.67 0.13 -2.30
C PRO A 77 11.75 1.50 -1.61
N ALA A 78 12.95 1.87 -1.17
CA ALA A 78 13.18 3.21 -0.65
C ALA A 78 13.25 4.20 -1.81
N PHE A 79 12.53 5.32 -1.72
CA PHE A 79 12.48 6.39 -2.72
C PHE A 79 12.51 7.78 -2.08
N ASP A 80 12.77 8.80 -2.90
CA ASP A 80 12.92 10.17 -2.41
C ASP A 80 11.54 10.83 -2.23
N MET A 81 11.34 11.46 -1.07
CA MET A 81 10.10 12.13 -0.68
C MET A 81 10.38 13.57 -0.28
N ASP A 82 9.58 14.50 -0.79
CA ASP A 82 9.70 15.92 -0.52
C ASP A 82 8.65 16.44 0.48
N PRO A 83 8.98 17.50 1.25
CA PRO A 83 8.02 18.25 2.05
C PRO A 83 6.78 18.63 1.25
N GLY A 84 5.59 18.34 1.79
CA GLY A 84 4.31 18.61 1.14
C GLY A 84 3.93 17.62 0.04
N GLY A 85 4.78 16.62 -0.25
CA GLY A 85 4.43 15.50 -1.11
C GLY A 85 3.24 14.70 -0.56
N ILE A 86 2.55 13.96 -1.43
CA ILE A 86 1.43 13.11 -1.06
C ILE A 86 1.80 11.67 -1.40
N ILE A 87 1.52 10.75 -0.49
CA ILE A 87 1.52 9.31 -0.75
C ILE A 87 0.08 8.90 -0.96
N GLU A 88 -0.20 8.26 -2.08
CA GLU A 88 -1.51 7.70 -2.40
C GLU A 88 -1.41 6.18 -2.40
N VAL A 89 -2.43 5.50 -1.88
CA VAL A 89 -2.56 4.05 -1.90
C VAL A 89 -3.98 3.73 -2.31
N ASN A 90 -4.16 3.09 -3.45
CA ASN A 90 -5.48 2.69 -3.90
C ASN A 90 -5.86 1.36 -3.24
N ILE A 91 -7.09 1.25 -2.80
CA ILE A 91 -7.58 0.07 -2.09
C ILE A 91 -8.92 -0.34 -2.64
N PHE A 92 -9.18 -1.64 -2.62
CA PHE A 92 -10.48 -2.18 -2.91
C PHE A 92 -10.89 -3.15 -1.81
N MET A 93 -12.06 -2.90 -1.25
CA MET A 93 -12.56 -3.65 -0.11
C MET A 93 -14.04 -4.03 -0.34
N THR A 94 -14.41 -5.27 -0.03
CA THR A 94 -15.78 -5.78 -0.14
C THR A 94 -16.31 -6.10 1.25
N ASN A 95 -17.48 -5.53 1.62
CA ASN A 95 -18.16 -5.65 2.93
C ASN A 95 -17.45 -6.57 3.94
N HIS A 96 -16.56 -5.97 4.71
CA HIS A 96 -15.63 -6.67 5.61
C HIS A 96 -16.21 -6.86 7.01
N VAL A 97 -15.54 -7.72 7.77
CA VAL A 97 -15.70 -7.82 9.21
C VAL A 97 -15.28 -6.47 9.81
N ALA A 98 -16.05 -5.92 10.75
CA ALA A 98 -15.87 -4.54 11.26
C ALA A 98 -14.46 -4.23 11.83
N ASN A 99 -13.68 -5.26 12.13
CA ASN A 99 -12.36 -5.15 12.76
C ASN A 99 -11.19 -5.29 11.78
N ASP A 100 -11.44 -5.53 10.50
CA ASP A 100 -10.38 -5.50 9.48
C ASP A 100 -9.87 -4.07 9.34
N LEU A 101 -8.55 -3.88 9.21
CA LEU A 101 -7.95 -2.57 8.97
C LEU A 101 -6.83 -2.68 7.94
N ILE A 102 -6.64 -1.62 7.16
CA ILE A 102 -5.43 -1.42 6.37
C ILE A 102 -4.71 -0.22 6.97
N GLN A 103 -3.45 -0.40 7.32
CA GLN A 103 -2.58 0.67 7.79
C GLN A 103 -1.46 0.91 6.77
N VAL A 104 -1.29 2.17 6.40
CA VAL A 104 -0.21 2.63 5.54
C VAL A 104 0.71 3.51 6.37
N MET A 105 1.99 3.14 6.42
CA MET A 105 3.02 3.88 7.15
C MET A 105 4.08 4.39 6.18
N VAL A 106 4.55 5.61 6.42
CA VAL A 106 5.70 6.21 5.74
C VAL A 106 6.84 6.27 6.74
N LEU A 107 7.99 5.69 6.38
CA LEU A 107 9.14 5.52 7.27
C LEU A 107 10.42 6.12 6.67
N GLU A 108 11.18 6.84 7.47
CA GLU A 108 12.58 7.19 7.20
C GLU A 108 13.49 6.30 8.07
N GLY A 109 14.06 5.25 7.47
CA GLY A 109 14.68 4.18 8.25
C GLY A 109 13.63 3.45 9.09
N TYR A 110 13.70 3.60 10.42
CA TYR A 110 12.71 3.05 11.37
C TYR A 110 11.81 4.13 12.00
N ALA A 111 11.98 5.41 11.63
CA ALA A 111 11.20 6.51 12.16
C ALA A 111 9.91 6.72 11.35
N GLU A 112 8.77 6.73 12.03
CA GLU A 112 7.48 7.08 11.42
C GLU A 112 7.40 8.58 11.12
N VAL A 113 7.10 8.90 9.87
CA VAL A 113 6.92 10.28 9.38
C VAL A 113 5.52 10.54 8.81
N GLY A 114 4.71 9.49 8.68
CA GLY A 114 3.31 9.57 8.28
C GLY A 114 2.60 8.24 8.46
N ILE A 115 1.31 8.30 8.80
CA ILE A 115 0.47 7.13 9.00
C ILE A 115 -0.97 7.44 8.59
N ALA A 116 -1.61 6.47 7.94
CA ALA A 116 -3.05 6.47 7.72
C ALA A 116 -3.60 5.08 7.99
N THR A 117 -4.79 5.00 8.57
CA THR A 117 -5.47 3.74 8.87
C THR A 117 -6.88 3.82 8.34
N GLN A 118 -7.27 2.81 7.57
CA GLN A 118 -8.61 2.63 7.05
C GLN A 118 -9.24 1.41 7.71
N TRP A 119 -10.31 1.62 8.47
CA TRP A 119 -11.08 0.53 9.05
C TRP A 119 -12.11 0.01 8.05
N GLY A 120 -12.36 -1.29 8.10
CA GLY A 120 -13.33 -1.96 7.23
C GLY A 120 -14.76 -1.47 7.45
N HIS A 121 -15.13 -1.06 8.66
CA HIS A 121 -16.46 -0.50 8.94
C HIS A 121 -16.65 0.92 8.39
N ASP A 122 -15.56 1.67 8.19
CA ASP A 122 -15.58 3.00 7.58
C ASP A 122 -15.59 2.94 6.06
N PHE A 123 -15.41 1.74 5.49
CA PHE A 123 -15.31 1.54 4.06
C PHE A 123 -16.67 1.15 3.48
N ALA A 124 -17.23 2.00 2.62
CA ALA A 124 -18.55 1.80 2.00
C ALA A 124 -18.62 0.62 1.00
N GLY A 125 -17.54 -0.12 0.84
CA GLY A 125 -17.36 -1.14 -0.20
C GLY A 125 -16.98 -0.51 -1.54
N GLY A 126 -16.19 -1.23 -2.34
CA GLY A 126 -15.71 -0.77 -3.64
C GLY A 126 -14.29 -0.20 -3.62
N TYR A 127 -14.04 0.81 -4.45
CA TYR A 127 -12.73 1.43 -4.61
C TYR A 127 -12.57 2.64 -3.68
N GLY A 128 -11.37 2.84 -3.16
CA GLY A 128 -10.99 4.02 -2.39
C GLY A 128 -9.51 4.32 -2.48
N THR A 129 -9.11 5.45 -1.91
CA THR A 129 -7.72 5.90 -1.90
C THR A 129 -7.37 6.39 -0.49
N ILE A 130 -6.30 5.84 0.08
CA ILE A 130 -5.69 6.36 1.30
C ILE A 130 -4.65 7.40 0.88
N GLN A 131 -4.68 8.58 1.49
CA GLN A 131 -3.74 9.67 1.23
C GLN A 131 -2.98 10.05 2.51
N ILE A 132 -1.66 10.25 2.39
CA ILE A 132 -0.80 10.74 3.47
C ILE A 132 -0.01 11.93 2.94
N THR A 133 -0.11 13.08 3.60
CA THR A 133 0.74 14.24 3.29
C THR A 133 2.04 14.18 4.09
N ILE A 134 3.16 14.38 3.42
CA ILE A 134 4.49 14.43 4.02
C ILE A 134 4.69 15.76 4.72
N VAL A 135 4.66 15.74 6.07
CA VAL A 135 4.76 16.94 6.92
C VAL A 135 6.18 17.29 7.36
N LYS A 136 7.19 16.61 6.81
CA LYS A 136 8.60 16.84 7.15
C LYS A 136 9.11 18.16 6.56
N SER A 137 10.06 18.82 7.22
CA SER A 137 10.65 20.09 6.79
C SER A 137 11.77 19.96 5.75
N SER A 138 12.28 18.76 5.51
CA SER A 138 13.36 18.50 4.55
C SER A 138 13.09 17.22 3.75
N PRO A 139 13.60 17.12 2.51
CA PRO A 139 13.55 15.88 1.74
C PRO A 139 14.21 14.72 2.48
N PHE A 140 13.78 13.51 2.18
CA PHE A 140 14.35 12.29 2.73
C PHE A 140 14.11 11.11 1.81
N ARG A 141 14.89 10.05 2.02
CA ARG A 141 14.68 8.77 1.36
C ARG A 141 13.97 7.82 2.32
N GLY A 142 12.79 7.34 1.96
CA GLY A 142 11.93 6.56 2.84
C GLY A 142 11.23 5.40 2.14
N VAL A 143 10.59 4.55 2.93
CA VAL A 143 9.76 3.43 2.45
C VAL A 143 8.30 3.65 2.83
N VAL A 144 7.40 3.03 2.08
CA VAL A 144 5.98 2.92 2.43
C VAL A 144 5.68 1.47 2.80
N SER A 145 5.20 1.24 4.02
CA SER A 145 4.78 -0.08 4.50
C SER A 145 3.25 -0.18 4.53
N ILE A 146 2.71 -1.29 4.02
CA ILE A 146 1.28 -1.59 4.02
C ILE A 146 1.07 -2.80 4.93
N ILE A 147 0.22 -2.63 5.93
CA ILE A 147 -0.12 -3.64 6.92
C ILE A 147 -1.62 -3.92 6.83
N PHE A 148 -1.98 -5.20 6.85
CA PHE A 148 -3.35 -5.68 7.02
C PHE A 148 -3.39 -6.66 8.20
#